data_AF-A0A8J3A595-F1
#
_entry.id   AF-A0A8J3A595-F1
#
_cell.length_a   1.000
_cell.length_b   1.000
_cell.length_c   1.000
_cell.angle_alpha   90.00
_cell.angle_beta   90.00
_cell.angle_gamma   90.00
#
_symmetry.space_group_name_H-M   'P 1'
#
loop_
_entity.id
_entity.type
_entity.pdbx_description
1 polymer ?
#
loop_
_entity_poly.entity_id
_entity_poly.type
_entity_poly.pdbx_seq_one_letter_code
_entity_poly.pdbx_strand_id
1 'polypeptide(L)'
;MHYEEALRRCRHAAVAAFVSGALTAGVVLFAIFSGDGGWSGDRVIDFFADPWMLIDVVMILGLGLGVWFRSRFCAVSLLIYYVLSKIVMVVEFGQVGGLLVSAIFVWFYWRGITGAFAAHRIRKERDENYRRVPAWRWIGGSVAAVAFLGLFGFGFFLMMSPDAPQTYVTDIDTTPQDQIDGLREAGIIRADEQLKMFYSEAVFDYRKAGNILTDSRVVSYETLDGVQNIYSATYEEITGIYLESKGHAMEDTLAYITYGENEDGWLYLILSAERGGDEDFLSYLARRTGLSLTDQNGAPL
;
A
#
# COMPACT_ATOMS: atom_id res chain seq x y z
N MET A 1 -36.47 12.60 -20.01
CA MET A 1 -36.25 12.00 -18.67
C MET A 1 -37.03 12.81 -17.67
N HIS A 2 -37.94 12.19 -16.92
CA HIS A 2 -38.69 12.86 -15.86
C HIS A 2 -37.82 13.04 -14.60
N TYR A 3 -38.15 14.02 -13.77
CA TYR A 3 -37.35 14.32 -12.56
C TYR A 3 -37.24 13.12 -11.61
N GLU A 4 -38.34 12.41 -11.39
CA GLU A 4 -38.36 11.21 -10.55
C GLU A 4 -37.49 10.08 -11.11
N GLU A 5 -37.46 9.94 -12.43
CA GLU A 5 -36.62 8.96 -13.11
C GLU A 5 -35.13 9.31 -12.92
N ALA A 6 -34.78 10.59 -13.04
CA ALA A 6 -33.43 11.07 -12.80
C ALA A 6 -32.97 10.82 -11.35
N LEU A 7 -33.86 11.05 -10.38
CA LEU A 7 -33.62 10.75 -8.98
C LEU A 7 -33.42 9.26 -8.73
N ARG A 8 -34.24 8.41 -9.36
CA ARG A 8 -34.15 6.96 -9.24
C ARG A 8 -32.81 6.43 -9.76
N ARG A 9 -32.34 6.96 -10.89
CA ARG A 9 -31.01 6.62 -11.44
C ARG A 9 -29.87 6.99 -10.49
N CYS A 10 -29.91 8.17 -9.85
CA CYS A 10 -28.92 8.55 -8.84
C CYS A 10 -28.94 7.60 -7.64
N ARG A 11 -30.14 7.26 -7.14
CA ARG A 11 -30.29 6.34 -6.01
C ARG A 11 -29.75 4.95 -6.33
N HIS A 12 -30.05 4.40 -7.50
CA HIS A 12 -29.53 3.10 -7.90
C HIS A 12 -28.01 3.09 -8.01
N ALA A 13 -27.40 4.15 -8.56
CA ALA A 13 -25.95 4.28 -8.61
C ALA A 13 -25.31 4.38 -7.21
N ALA A 14 -25.91 5.14 -6.30
CA ALA A 14 -25.46 5.24 -4.92
C ALA A 14 -25.61 3.91 -4.15
N VAL A 15 -26.74 3.21 -4.33
CA VAL A 15 -26.93 1.86 -3.75
C VAL A 15 -25.89 0.90 -4.31
N ALA A 16 -25.62 0.94 -5.61
CA ALA A 16 -24.55 0.14 -6.20
C ALA A 16 -23.18 0.48 -5.58
N ALA A 17 -22.88 1.76 -5.34
CA ALA A 17 -21.65 2.17 -4.66
C ALA A 17 -21.56 1.60 -3.24
N PHE A 18 -22.66 1.66 -2.47
CA PHE A 18 -22.71 1.10 -1.11
C PHE A 18 -22.58 -0.41 -1.10
N VAL A 19 -23.21 -1.12 -2.06
CA VAL A 19 -23.04 -2.56 -2.22
C VAL A 19 -21.60 -2.90 -2.58
N SER A 20 -20.99 -2.18 -3.54
CA SER A 20 -19.59 -2.37 -3.91
C SER A 20 -18.65 -2.13 -2.73
N GLY A 21 -18.81 -1.02 -2.02
CA GLY A 21 -17.99 -0.68 -0.86
C GLY A 21 -18.17 -1.67 0.30
N ALA A 22 -19.39 -2.15 0.54
CA ALA A 22 -19.66 -3.17 1.56
C ALA A 22 -19.07 -4.53 1.18
N LEU A 23 -19.10 -4.91 -0.10
CA LEU A 23 -18.43 -6.12 -0.58
C LEU A 23 -16.92 -6.02 -0.40
N THR A 24 -16.30 -4.90 -0.82
CA THR A 24 -14.86 -4.67 -0.60
C THR A 24 -14.51 -4.71 0.88
N ALA A 25 -15.26 -4.00 1.73
CA ALA A 25 -15.04 -4.00 3.18
C ALA A 25 -15.18 -5.41 3.76
N GLY A 26 -16.16 -6.19 3.31
CA GLY A 26 -16.33 -7.58 3.74
C GLY A 26 -15.13 -8.45 3.37
N VAL A 27 -14.57 -8.27 2.17
CA VAL A 27 -13.36 -8.98 1.72
C VAL A 27 -12.15 -8.55 2.54
N VAL A 28 -11.95 -7.25 2.76
CA VAL A 28 -10.84 -6.70 3.57
C VAL A 28 -10.92 -7.22 5.01
N LEU A 29 -12.08 -7.11 5.65
CA LEU A 29 -12.28 -7.62 7.01
C LEU A 29 -12.10 -9.14 7.06
N PHE A 30 -12.64 -9.87 6.09
CA PHE A 30 -12.41 -11.30 6.00
C PHE A 30 -10.93 -11.61 5.93
N ALA A 31 -10.18 -10.98 5.02
CA ALA A 31 -8.75 -11.18 4.84
C ALA A 31 -7.95 -10.89 6.14
N ILE A 32 -8.27 -9.81 6.85
CA ILE A 32 -7.65 -9.46 8.14
C ILE A 32 -7.97 -10.51 9.23
N PHE A 33 -9.23 -10.96 9.32
CA PHE A 33 -9.67 -11.87 10.39
C PHE A 33 -9.46 -13.36 10.08
N SER A 34 -9.26 -13.74 8.82
CA SER A 34 -8.99 -15.13 8.44
C SER A 34 -7.61 -15.63 8.87
N GLY A 35 -6.76 -14.77 9.45
CA GLY A 35 -5.76 -15.19 10.42
C GLY A 35 -4.56 -15.98 9.92
N ASP A 36 -4.39 -16.16 8.61
CA ASP A 36 -3.17 -16.71 8.03
C ASP A 36 -2.29 -15.53 7.58
N GLY A 37 -1.55 -14.91 8.49
CA GLY A 37 -0.74 -13.70 8.23
C GLY A 37 0.14 -13.81 6.98
N GLY A 38 -0.35 -13.35 5.81
CA GLY A 38 0.35 -13.47 4.53
C GLY A 38 0.54 -14.92 4.02
N TRP A 39 -0.07 -15.92 4.66
CA TRP A 39 0.30 -17.35 4.52
C TRP A 39 -0.61 -18.15 3.58
N SER A 40 -1.41 -17.49 2.74
CA SER A 40 -2.22 -18.20 1.74
C SER A 40 -1.46 -18.49 0.45
N GLY A 41 -0.30 -17.84 0.23
CA GLY A 41 0.39 -17.80 -1.07
C GLY A 41 -0.47 -17.16 -2.18
N ASP A 42 -1.65 -16.65 -1.83
CA ASP A 42 -2.63 -16.10 -2.76
C ASP A 42 -2.51 -14.58 -2.73
N ARG A 43 -1.74 -14.04 -3.68
CA ARG A 43 -1.37 -12.61 -3.79
C ARG A 43 -2.57 -11.66 -3.71
N VAL A 44 -3.77 -12.16 -4.03
CA VAL A 44 -5.02 -11.41 -3.95
C VAL A 44 -5.47 -11.21 -2.50
N ILE A 45 -5.39 -12.24 -1.66
CA ILE A 45 -5.82 -12.15 -0.25
C ILE A 45 -4.89 -11.20 0.52
N ASP A 46 -3.58 -11.30 0.28
CA ASP A 46 -2.59 -10.43 0.92
C ASP A 46 -2.81 -8.95 0.57
N PHE A 47 -3.14 -8.65 -0.69
CA PHE A 47 -3.50 -7.28 -1.11
C PHE A 47 -4.76 -6.76 -0.41
N PHE A 48 -5.78 -7.61 -0.23
CA PHE A 48 -6.99 -7.20 0.48
C PHE A 48 -6.80 -7.12 2.00
N ALA A 49 -5.80 -7.79 2.55
CA ALA A 49 -5.47 -7.70 3.97
C ALA A 49 -4.82 -6.36 4.32
N ASP A 50 -4.29 -5.62 3.35
CA ASP A 50 -3.72 -4.28 3.52
C ASP A 50 -4.78 -3.29 4.07
N PRO A 51 -4.61 -2.75 5.29
CA PRO A 51 -5.50 -1.75 5.87
C PRO A 51 -5.66 -0.47 5.03
N TRP A 52 -4.75 -0.17 4.11
CA TRP A 52 -4.90 0.92 3.15
C TRP A 52 -6.12 0.74 2.24
N MET A 53 -6.56 -0.50 2.03
CA MET A 53 -7.81 -0.81 1.32
C MET A 53 -9.06 -0.30 2.03
N LEU A 54 -9.00 0.03 3.33
CA LEU A 54 -10.10 0.73 4.02
C LEU A 54 -10.28 2.16 3.51
N ILE A 55 -9.21 2.81 3.01
CA ILE A 55 -9.31 4.13 2.39
C ILE A 55 -10.11 4.05 1.08
N ASP A 56 -9.90 2.99 0.29
CA ASP A 56 -10.72 2.70 -0.91
C ASP A 56 -12.20 2.58 -0.54
N VAL A 57 -12.53 1.81 0.50
CA VAL A 57 -13.90 1.67 1.00
C VAL A 57 -14.50 3.02 1.37
N VAL A 58 -13.82 3.80 2.22
CA VAL A 58 -14.29 5.13 2.65
C VAL A 58 -14.53 6.04 1.45
N MET A 59 -13.64 6.00 0.46
CA MET A 59 -13.76 6.80 -0.75
C MET A 59 -14.95 6.39 -1.62
N ILE A 60 -15.15 5.09 -1.86
CA ILE A 60 -16.31 4.59 -2.62
C ILE A 60 -17.63 4.98 -1.93
N LEU A 61 -17.72 4.81 -0.60
CA LEU A 61 -18.90 5.16 0.18
C LEU A 61 -19.13 6.68 0.19
N GLY A 62 -18.09 7.49 0.36
CA GLY A 62 -18.15 8.94 0.33
C GLY A 62 -18.62 9.49 -1.03
N LEU A 63 -18.07 8.95 -2.12
CA LEU A 63 -18.51 9.27 -3.47
C LEU A 63 -19.95 8.81 -3.72
N GLY A 64 -20.32 7.60 -3.27
CA GLY A 64 -21.69 7.08 -3.31
C GLY A 64 -22.70 7.98 -2.59
N LEU A 65 -22.35 8.47 -1.40
CA LEU A 65 -23.15 9.45 -0.65
C LEU A 65 -23.28 10.77 -1.41
N GLY A 66 -22.20 11.23 -2.06
CA GLY A 66 -22.26 12.38 -2.95
C GLY A 66 -23.22 12.19 -4.13
N VAL A 67 -23.23 10.99 -4.74
CA VAL A 67 -24.18 10.63 -5.81
C VAL A 67 -25.62 10.59 -5.28
N TRP A 68 -25.83 10.10 -4.06
CA TRP A 68 -27.12 10.12 -3.38
C TRP A 68 -27.67 11.55 -3.27
N PHE A 69 -26.81 12.52 -2.95
CA PHE A 69 -27.14 13.94 -2.93
C PHE A 69 -27.16 14.61 -4.32
N ARG A 70 -27.13 13.81 -5.39
CA ARG A 70 -27.20 14.24 -6.79
C ARG A 70 -26.02 15.10 -7.22
N SER A 71 -24.86 14.91 -6.60
CA SER A 71 -23.63 15.55 -7.02
C SER A 71 -23.17 14.97 -8.35
N ARG A 72 -23.23 15.79 -9.41
CA ARG A 72 -22.68 15.44 -10.74
C ARG A 72 -21.21 15.08 -10.66
N PHE A 73 -20.49 15.79 -9.79
CA PHE A 73 -19.07 15.61 -9.59
C PHE A 73 -18.76 14.22 -9.02
N CYS A 74 -19.40 13.87 -7.90
CA CYS A 74 -19.19 12.56 -7.27
C CYS A 74 -19.60 11.40 -8.20
N ALA A 75 -20.61 11.59 -9.06
CA ALA A 75 -21.03 10.57 -10.03
C ALA A 75 -19.95 10.29 -11.08
N VAL A 76 -19.30 11.34 -11.59
CA VAL A 76 -18.21 11.19 -12.57
C VAL A 76 -16.97 10.60 -11.90
N SER A 77 -16.58 11.14 -10.73
CA SER A 77 -15.42 10.65 -9.98
C SER A 77 -15.58 9.20 -9.56
N LEU A 78 -16.76 8.78 -9.11
CA LEU A 78 -17.02 7.38 -8.75
C LEU A 78 -16.77 6.43 -9.92
N LEU A 79 -17.23 6.78 -11.12
CA LEU A 79 -17.01 5.95 -12.30
C LEU A 79 -15.53 5.89 -12.69
N ILE A 80 -14.86 7.04 -12.75
CA ILE A 80 -13.43 7.12 -13.09
C ILE A 80 -12.60 6.31 -12.08
N TYR A 81 -12.86 6.54 -10.79
CA TYR A 81 -12.21 5.85 -9.69
C TYR A 81 -12.36 4.33 -9.82
N TYR A 82 -13.59 3.85 -10.03
CA TYR A 82 -13.88 2.43 -10.17
C TYR A 82 -13.16 1.79 -11.37
N VAL A 83 -13.13 2.49 -12.52
CA VAL A 83 -12.43 1.99 -13.71
C VAL A 83 -10.92 1.93 -13.48
N LEU A 84 -10.32 2.96 -12.87
CA LEU A 84 -8.90 2.96 -12.54
C LEU A 84 -8.54 1.84 -11.57
N SER A 85 -9.31 1.67 -10.49
CA SER A 85 -9.14 0.57 -9.53
C SER A 85 -9.17 -0.80 -10.23
N LYS A 86 -10.07 -1.00 -11.20
CA LYS A 86 -10.11 -2.24 -11.98
C LYS A 86 -8.93 -2.43 -12.93
N ILE A 87 -8.39 -1.35 -13.50
CA ILE A 87 -7.17 -1.43 -14.32
C ILE A 87 -5.99 -1.85 -13.46
N VAL A 88 -5.80 -1.22 -12.29
CA VAL A 88 -4.73 -1.57 -11.34
C VAL A 88 -4.81 -3.04 -10.96
N MET A 89 -6.01 -3.50 -10.59
CA MET A 89 -6.23 -4.90 -10.22
C MET A 89 -5.86 -5.89 -11.35
N VAL A 90 -6.16 -5.56 -12.60
CA VAL A 90 -5.79 -6.42 -13.74
C VAL A 90 -4.28 -6.38 -14.01
N VAL A 91 -3.65 -5.21 -13.88
CA VAL A 91 -2.21 -5.03 -14.10
C VAL A 91 -1.39 -5.76 -13.03
N GLU A 92 -1.78 -5.64 -11.76
CA GLU A 92 -1.02 -6.21 -10.63
C GLU A 92 -1.22 -7.72 -10.47
N PHE A 93 -2.45 -8.20 -10.58
CA PHE A 93 -2.77 -9.60 -10.29
C PHE A 93 -2.91 -10.46 -11.55
N GLY A 94 -2.93 -9.86 -12.75
CA GLY A 94 -3.19 -10.57 -14.01
C GLY A 94 -4.57 -11.24 -14.06
N GLN A 95 -5.41 -11.05 -13.03
CA GLN A 95 -6.65 -11.76 -12.86
C GLN A 95 -7.82 -10.89 -13.32
N VAL A 96 -8.58 -11.43 -14.25
CA VAL A 96 -9.73 -10.76 -14.87
C VAL A 96 -11.04 -11.14 -14.14
N GLY A 97 -10.92 -11.57 -12.88
CA GLY A 97 -12.02 -12.06 -12.06
C GLY A 97 -13.11 -11.00 -11.88
N GLY A 98 -14.37 -11.40 -12.06
CA GLY A 98 -15.51 -10.51 -11.81
C GLY A 98 -15.73 -9.40 -12.84
N LEU A 99 -15.23 -9.54 -14.08
CA LEU A 99 -15.52 -8.58 -15.17
C LEU A 99 -17.03 -8.35 -15.37
N LEU A 100 -17.84 -9.41 -15.31
CA LEU A 100 -19.28 -9.29 -15.50
C LEU A 100 -19.92 -8.44 -14.40
N VAL A 101 -19.54 -8.68 -13.15
CA VAL A 101 -19.96 -7.86 -12.00
C VAL A 101 -19.47 -6.43 -12.16
N SER A 102 -18.23 -6.24 -12.63
CA SER A 102 -17.64 -4.93 -12.86
C SER A 102 -18.38 -4.14 -13.95
N ALA A 103 -18.79 -4.80 -15.04
CA ALA A 103 -19.60 -4.21 -16.09
C ALA A 103 -20.98 -3.77 -15.58
N ILE A 104 -21.59 -4.54 -14.68
CA ILE A 104 -22.85 -4.17 -14.02
C ILE A 104 -22.67 -2.88 -13.20
N PHE A 105 -21.61 -2.77 -12.38
CA PHE A 105 -21.34 -1.56 -11.61
C PHE A 105 -21.07 -0.34 -12.51
N VAL A 106 -20.24 -0.49 -13.54
CA VAL A 106 -19.99 0.56 -14.54
C VAL A 106 -21.29 1.05 -15.16
N TRP A 107 -22.21 0.14 -15.51
CA TRP A 107 -23.50 0.49 -16.06
C TRP A 107 -24.37 1.30 -15.07
N PHE A 108 -24.39 0.91 -13.79
CA PHE A 108 -25.10 1.66 -12.76
C PHE A 108 -24.50 3.04 -12.53
N TYR A 109 -23.17 3.16 -12.47
CA TYR A 109 -22.48 4.43 -12.28
C TYR A 109 -22.69 5.37 -13.47
N TRP A 110 -22.61 4.84 -14.70
CA TRP A 110 -22.96 5.59 -15.90
C TRP A 110 -24.40 6.12 -15.87
N ARG A 111 -25.36 5.27 -15.46
CA ARG A 111 -26.74 5.73 -15.25
C ARG A 111 -26.84 6.80 -14.18
N GLY A 112 -26.08 6.69 -13.09
CA GLY A 112 -25.95 7.71 -12.05
C GLY A 112 -25.52 9.07 -12.58
N ILE A 113 -24.51 9.09 -13.46
CA ILE A 113 -24.05 10.31 -14.14
C ILE A 113 -25.21 10.93 -14.93
N THR A 114 -25.87 10.17 -15.80
CA THR A 114 -27.00 10.69 -16.60
C THR A 114 -28.13 11.25 -15.73
N GLY A 115 -28.42 10.57 -14.61
CA GLY A 115 -29.41 11.00 -13.63
C GLY A 115 -29.02 12.29 -12.93
N ALA A 116 -27.77 12.43 -12.47
CA ALA A 116 -27.29 13.61 -11.77
C ALA A 116 -27.32 14.86 -12.67
N PHE A 117 -26.91 14.72 -13.94
CA PHE A 117 -26.97 15.81 -14.91
C PHE A 117 -28.42 16.21 -15.25
N ALA A 118 -29.30 15.23 -15.45
CA ALA A 118 -30.71 15.50 -15.73
C ALA A 118 -31.45 16.12 -14.54
N ALA A 119 -31.21 15.61 -13.32
CA ALA A 119 -31.79 16.17 -12.10
C ALA A 119 -31.35 17.62 -11.88
N HIS A 120 -30.08 17.93 -12.15
CA HIS A 120 -29.58 19.30 -12.06
C HIS A 120 -30.22 20.22 -13.11
N ARG A 121 -30.34 19.76 -14.37
CA ARG A 121 -30.98 20.54 -15.44
C ARG A 121 -32.44 20.85 -15.12
N ILE A 122 -33.22 19.84 -14.74
CA ILE A 122 -34.65 20.00 -14.42
C ILE A 122 -34.85 20.89 -13.19
N ARG A 123 -33.97 20.79 -12.17
CA ARG A 123 -34.04 21.65 -10.99
C ARG A 123 -33.78 23.12 -11.33
N LYS A 124 -32.92 23.39 -12.31
CA LYS A 124 -32.68 24.75 -12.83
C LYS A 124 -33.88 25.30 -13.60
N GLU A 125 -34.64 24.45 -14.28
CA GLU A 125 -35.82 24.84 -15.07
C GLU A 125 -37.08 25.05 -14.19
N ARG A 126 -37.22 24.32 -13.06
CA ARG A 126 -38.39 24.41 -12.18
C ARG A 126 -38.37 25.51 -11.14
N ASP A 127 -37.20 26.05 -10.83
CA ASP A 127 -37.02 26.93 -9.68
C ASP A 127 -36.75 28.36 -10.20
N GLU A 128 -37.79 29.20 -10.27
CA GLU A 128 -37.69 30.59 -10.74
C GLU A 128 -36.73 31.42 -9.87
N ASN A 129 -36.58 31.05 -8.59
CA ASN A 129 -35.65 31.64 -7.63
C ASN A 129 -34.33 30.87 -7.50
N TYR A 130 -33.94 30.08 -8.51
CA TYR A 130 -32.69 29.34 -8.50
C TYR A 130 -31.48 30.28 -8.34
N ARG A 131 -30.99 30.40 -7.11
CA ARG A 131 -29.69 31.03 -6.84
C ARG A 131 -28.62 30.14 -7.44
N ARG A 132 -28.01 30.60 -8.55
CA ARG A 132 -26.80 30.00 -9.10
C ARG A 132 -25.81 29.86 -7.95
N VAL A 133 -25.41 28.62 -7.66
CA VAL A 133 -24.28 28.40 -6.75
C VAL A 133 -23.12 29.25 -7.28
N PRO A 134 -22.48 30.07 -6.43
CA PRO A 134 -21.41 30.94 -6.87
C PRO A 134 -20.37 30.14 -7.65
N ALA A 135 -19.91 30.67 -8.79
CA ALA A 135 -18.99 29.96 -9.68
C ALA A 135 -17.74 29.44 -8.93
N TRP A 136 -17.28 30.15 -7.90
CA TRP A 136 -16.15 29.76 -7.06
C TRP A 136 -16.35 28.43 -6.32
N ARG A 137 -17.58 28.04 -5.95
CA ARG A 137 -17.82 26.73 -5.32
C ARG A 137 -17.74 25.58 -6.33
N TRP A 138 -18.15 25.84 -7.57
CA TRP A 138 -18.01 24.89 -8.67
C TRP A 138 -16.55 24.77 -9.11
N ILE A 139 -15.87 25.90 -9.31
CA ILE A 139 -14.45 25.94 -9.63
C ILE A 139 -13.63 25.33 -8.51
N GLY A 140 -13.89 25.68 -7.25
CA GLY A 140 -13.21 25.12 -6.09
C GLY A 140 -13.41 23.61 -5.95
N GLY A 141 -14.64 23.12 -6.15
CA GLY A 141 -14.91 21.68 -6.18
C GLY A 141 -14.19 20.97 -7.33
N SER A 142 -14.19 21.55 -8.53
CA SER A 142 -13.50 20.99 -9.71
C SER A 142 -11.98 21.04 -9.59
N VAL A 143 -11.42 22.10 -9.00
CA VAL A 143 -9.98 22.22 -8.74
C VAL A 143 -9.57 21.24 -7.65
N ALA A 144 -10.31 21.14 -6.55
CA ALA A 144 -10.04 20.17 -5.49
C ALA A 144 -10.09 18.72 -6.00
N ALA A 145 -11.03 18.44 -6.90
CA ALA A 145 -11.17 17.15 -7.54
C ALA A 145 -10.03 16.77 -8.48
N VAL A 146 -9.65 17.69 -9.36
CA VAL A 146 -8.55 17.50 -10.31
C VAL A 146 -7.24 17.44 -9.54
N ALA A 147 -7.07 18.26 -8.50
CA ALA A 147 -5.96 18.17 -7.58
C ALA A 147 -5.93 16.82 -6.86
N PHE A 148 -7.06 16.34 -6.35
CA PHE A 148 -7.15 15.04 -5.68
C PHE A 148 -6.83 13.87 -6.65
N LEU A 149 -7.44 13.85 -7.83
CA LEU A 149 -7.15 12.85 -8.86
C LEU A 149 -5.71 12.95 -9.38
N GLY A 150 -5.18 14.16 -9.50
CA GLY A 150 -3.80 14.40 -9.92
C GLY A 150 -2.81 13.97 -8.85
N LEU A 151 -3.09 14.23 -7.57
CA LEU A 151 -2.25 13.86 -6.43
C LEU A 151 -2.31 12.35 -6.19
N PHE A 152 -3.49 11.74 -6.33
CA PHE A 152 -3.65 10.28 -6.31
C PHE A 152 -2.91 9.62 -7.50
N GLY A 153 -3.12 10.13 -8.72
CA GLY A 153 -2.44 9.62 -9.91
C GLY A 153 -0.93 9.83 -9.86
N PHE A 154 -0.46 10.92 -9.26
CA PHE A 154 0.96 11.19 -9.04
C PHE A 154 1.55 10.28 -7.97
N GLY A 155 0.87 10.08 -6.84
CA GLY A 155 1.30 9.12 -5.81
C GLY A 155 1.40 7.70 -6.38
N PHE A 156 0.39 7.29 -7.16
CA PHE A 156 0.40 6.03 -7.87
C PHE A 156 1.55 5.93 -8.88
N PHE A 157 1.79 6.99 -9.66
CA PHE A 157 2.92 7.06 -10.59
C PHE A 157 4.27 6.92 -9.87
N LEU A 158 4.43 7.59 -8.73
CA LEU A 158 5.65 7.47 -7.91
C LEU A 158 5.83 6.03 -7.42
N MET A 159 4.78 5.38 -6.94
CA MET A 159 4.84 3.99 -6.47
C MET A 159 5.13 2.97 -7.59
N MET A 160 4.68 3.25 -8.82
CA MET A 160 4.96 2.39 -9.98
C MET A 160 6.23 2.76 -10.74
N SER A 161 6.92 3.83 -10.35
CA SER A 161 8.17 4.20 -10.99
C SER A 161 9.24 3.15 -10.66
N PRO A 162 10.09 2.74 -11.63
CA PRO A 162 11.19 1.80 -11.37
C PRO A 162 12.13 2.27 -10.26
N ASP A 163 12.20 3.58 -10.05
CA ASP A 163 13.06 4.24 -9.06
C ASP A 163 12.37 4.36 -7.68
N ALA A 164 11.13 3.86 -7.54
CA ALA A 164 10.44 3.83 -6.26
C ALA A 164 11.20 2.88 -5.30
N PRO A 165 11.58 3.35 -4.11
CA PRO A 165 12.16 2.46 -3.12
C PRO A 165 11.10 1.42 -2.71
N GLN A 166 11.54 0.17 -2.64
CA GLN A 166 10.69 -0.96 -2.29
C GLN A 166 10.39 -0.90 -0.78
N THR A 167 9.11 -1.04 -0.42
CA THR A 167 8.62 -1.00 0.99
C THR A 167 8.71 -2.36 1.70
N TYR A 168 9.25 -3.36 1.01
CA TYR A 168 9.34 -4.74 1.47
C TYR A 168 10.76 -5.25 1.29
N VAL A 169 11.11 -6.32 2.01
CA VAL A 169 12.43 -6.95 1.89
C VAL A 169 12.60 -7.57 0.51
N THR A 170 13.73 -7.32 -0.12
CA THR A 170 14.01 -7.73 -1.50
C THR A 170 15.28 -8.57 -1.60
N ASP A 171 15.33 -9.43 -2.61
CA ASP A 171 16.50 -10.25 -2.93
C ASP A 171 17.39 -9.52 -3.94
N ILE A 172 18.67 -9.89 -4.05
CA ILE A 172 19.61 -9.33 -5.04
C ILE A 172 19.06 -9.41 -6.47
N ASP A 173 18.33 -10.47 -6.82
CA ASP A 173 17.78 -10.63 -8.17
C ASP A 173 16.65 -9.63 -8.49
N THR A 174 16.05 -9.03 -7.46
CA THR A 174 14.92 -8.08 -7.58
C THR A 174 15.28 -6.65 -7.19
N THR A 175 16.46 -6.46 -6.59
CA THR A 175 16.99 -5.14 -6.21
C THR A 175 17.55 -4.43 -7.45
N PRO A 176 17.09 -3.22 -7.78
CA PRO A 176 17.64 -2.45 -8.89
C PRO A 176 19.16 -2.19 -8.74
N GLN A 177 19.91 -2.32 -9.84
CA GLN A 177 21.37 -2.24 -9.81
C GLN A 177 21.89 -0.86 -9.36
N ASP A 178 21.18 0.21 -9.71
CA ASP A 178 21.44 1.58 -9.28
C ASP A 178 21.31 1.75 -7.76
N GLN A 179 20.40 1.01 -7.12
CA GLN A 179 20.30 0.99 -5.67
C GLN A 179 21.54 0.34 -5.05
N ILE A 180 21.94 -0.82 -5.57
CA ILE A 180 23.14 -1.54 -5.11
C ILE A 180 24.38 -0.66 -5.26
N ASP A 181 24.54 -0.01 -6.41
CA ASP A 181 25.67 0.88 -6.68
C ASP A 181 25.63 2.10 -5.75
N GLY A 182 24.46 2.69 -5.50
CA GLY A 182 24.29 3.78 -4.54
C GLY A 182 24.61 3.38 -3.09
N LEU A 183 24.30 2.15 -2.67
CA LEU A 183 24.68 1.63 -1.35
C LEU A 183 26.21 1.45 -1.22
N ARG A 184 26.88 1.04 -2.31
CA ARG A 184 28.35 0.93 -2.38
C ARG A 184 29.03 2.29 -2.38
N GLU A 185 28.52 3.24 -3.17
CA GLU A 185 29.03 4.62 -3.20
C GLU A 185 28.89 5.31 -1.84
N ALA A 186 27.82 5.01 -1.12
CA ALA A 186 27.61 5.48 0.26
C ALA A 186 28.45 4.72 1.30
N GLY A 187 29.24 3.72 0.91
CA GLY A 187 30.08 2.93 1.82
C GLY A 187 29.31 2.03 2.78
N ILE A 188 28.01 1.83 2.57
CA ILE A 188 27.16 0.94 3.40
C ILE A 188 27.58 -0.52 3.17
N ILE A 189 27.77 -0.88 1.89
CA ILE A 189 28.22 -2.19 1.44
C ILE A 189 29.61 -2.05 0.84
N ARG A 190 30.49 -3.02 1.10
CA ARG A 190 31.83 -3.02 0.51
C ARG A 190 31.78 -3.39 -0.97
N ALA A 191 32.78 -2.96 -1.74
CA ALA A 191 32.81 -3.19 -3.19
C ALA A 191 32.92 -4.69 -3.57
N ASP A 192 33.50 -5.50 -2.68
CA ASP A 192 33.69 -6.94 -2.83
C ASP A 192 32.55 -7.79 -2.23
N GLU A 193 31.62 -7.16 -1.50
CA GLU A 193 30.48 -7.85 -0.90
C GLU A 193 29.34 -8.07 -1.91
N GLN A 194 28.75 -9.26 -1.85
CA GLN A 194 27.53 -9.58 -2.60
C GLN A 194 26.31 -9.35 -1.72
N LEU A 195 25.41 -8.46 -2.14
CA LEU A 195 24.10 -8.32 -1.54
C LEU A 195 23.32 -9.65 -1.67
N LYS A 196 22.56 -10.00 -0.65
CA LYS A 196 21.65 -11.15 -0.66
C LYS A 196 20.24 -10.70 -0.43
N MET A 197 20.04 -9.90 0.61
CA MET A 197 18.73 -9.32 0.90
C MET A 197 18.89 -7.88 1.34
N PHE A 198 17.89 -7.07 0.99
CA PHE A 198 17.87 -5.65 1.29
C PHE A 198 16.49 -5.20 1.76
N TYR A 199 16.47 -4.43 2.83
CA TYR A 199 15.31 -3.68 3.26
C TYR A 199 15.68 -2.22 3.52
N SER A 200 14.88 -1.32 2.97
CA SER A 200 15.00 0.12 3.17
C SER A 200 13.88 0.61 4.08
N GLU A 201 14.22 1.09 5.26
CA GLU A 201 13.26 1.74 6.16
C GLU A 201 12.84 3.13 5.64
N ALA A 202 13.70 3.76 4.83
CA ALA A 202 13.46 5.10 4.30
C ALA A 202 12.66 5.08 2.99
N VAL A 203 11.47 5.68 3.00
CA VAL A 203 10.52 5.71 1.85
C VAL A 203 10.98 6.60 0.68
N PHE A 204 11.95 7.50 0.87
CA PHE A 204 12.36 8.45 -0.19
C PHE A 204 13.84 8.42 -0.54
N ASP A 205 14.67 7.83 0.32
CA ASP A 205 16.11 7.78 0.10
C ASP A 205 16.65 6.56 0.83
N TYR A 206 16.77 5.47 0.08
CA TYR A 206 17.14 4.16 0.60
C TYR A 206 18.51 4.13 1.27
N ARG A 207 19.37 5.15 1.05
CA ARG A 207 20.68 5.26 1.71
C ARG A 207 20.59 5.79 3.14
N LYS A 208 19.41 6.24 3.59
CA LYS A 208 19.27 6.86 4.91
C LYS A 208 19.07 5.87 6.04
N ALA A 209 18.32 4.80 5.85
CA ALA A 209 18.11 3.80 6.89
C ALA A 209 17.69 2.46 6.28
N GLY A 210 18.16 1.37 6.86
CA GLY A 210 17.79 0.02 6.42
C GLY A 210 18.66 -1.10 6.96
N ASN A 211 18.33 -2.32 6.54
CA ASN A 211 19.05 -3.54 6.91
C ASN A 211 19.40 -4.37 5.67
N ILE A 212 20.60 -4.95 5.69
CA ILE A 212 21.16 -5.69 4.55
C ILE A 212 21.77 -7.00 5.04
N LEU A 213 21.52 -8.07 4.28
CA LEU A 213 22.29 -9.31 4.34
C LEU A 213 23.24 -9.33 3.14
N THR A 214 24.51 -9.59 3.41
CA THR A 214 25.53 -9.83 2.38
C THR A 214 25.92 -11.30 2.37
N ASP A 215 26.95 -11.67 1.62
CA ASP A 215 27.55 -12.99 1.68
C ASP A 215 28.41 -13.24 2.94
N SER A 216 28.81 -12.17 3.65
CA SER A 216 29.76 -12.23 4.77
C SER A 216 29.23 -11.67 6.11
N ARG A 217 28.29 -10.73 6.10
CA ARG A 217 27.82 -10.03 7.31
C ARG A 217 26.40 -9.49 7.21
N VAL A 218 25.85 -9.17 8.37
CA VAL A 218 24.63 -8.37 8.54
C VAL A 218 25.02 -6.91 8.70
N VAL A 219 24.30 -6.00 8.05
CA VAL A 219 24.50 -4.56 8.16
C VAL A 219 23.18 -3.89 8.54
N SER A 220 23.22 -3.01 9.53
CA SER A 220 22.15 -2.08 9.88
C SER A 220 22.74 -0.67 9.79
N TYR A 221 22.07 0.25 9.13
CA TYR A 221 22.58 1.60 8.94
C TYR A 221 21.47 2.62 9.11
N GLU A 222 21.86 3.80 9.55
CA GLU A 222 20.97 4.95 9.69
C GLU A 222 21.75 6.25 9.49
N THR A 223 21.06 7.32 9.08
CA THR A 223 21.63 8.66 8.99
C THR A 223 20.99 9.54 10.04
N LEU A 224 21.72 9.83 11.11
CA LEU A 224 21.29 10.67 12.21
C LEU A 224 22.03 12.02 12.14
N ASP A 225 21.30 13.14 12.14
CA ASP A 225 21.87 14.50 12.06
C ASP A 225 22.85 14.71 10.89
N GLY A 226 22.62 14.00 9.77
CA GLY A 226 23.46 14.06 8.57
C GLY A 226 24.75 13.23 8.65
N VAL A 227 24.95 12.48 9.74
CA VAL A 227 26.05 11.53 9.91
C VAL A 227 25.54 10.12 9.63
N GLN A 228 26.21 9.41 8.73
CA GLN A 228 25.89 8.04 8.39
C GLN A 228 26.54 7.08 9.39
N ASN A 229 25.71 6.38 10.15
CA ASN A 229 26.11 5.34 11.08
C ASN A 229 25.89 3.98 10.42
N ILE A 230 26.92 3.15 10.40
CA ILE A 230 26.88 1.82 9.82
C ILE A 230 27.33 0.85 10.90
N TYR A 231 26.41 -0.02 11.29
CA TYR A 231 26.63 -1.08 12.27
C TYR A 231 26.66 -2.41 11.51
N SER A 232 27.55 -3.33 11.89
CA SER A 232 27.59 -4.64 11.24
C SER A 232 28.22 -5.72 12.10
N ALA A 233 27.79 -6.96 11.90
CA ALA A 233 28.37 -8.15 12.52
C ALA A 233 28.56 -9.24 11.47
N THR A 234 29.74 -9.87 11.45
CA THR A 234 29.96 -11.04 10.60
C THR A 234 29.16 -12.23 11.12
N TYR A 235 28.80 -13.17 10.24
CA TYR A 235 27.99 -14.32 10.66
C TYR A 235 28.65 -15.18 11.75
N GLU A 236 29.98 -15.16 11.83
CA GLU A 236 30.77 -15.91 12.80
C GLU A 236 30.77 -15.26 14.19
N GLU A 237 30.56 -13.94 14.26
CA GLU A 237 30.53 -13.18 15.52
C GLU A 237 29.14 -13.15 16.17
N ILE A 238 28.09 -13.48 15.42
CA ILE A 238 26.71 -13.47 15.90
C ILE A 238 26.50 -14.63 16.87
N THR A 239 26.01 -14.32 18.06
CA THR A 239 25.76 -15.28 19.14
C THR A 239 24.28 -15.58 19.36
N GLY A 240 23.40 -14.67 18.96
CA GLY A 240 21.95 -14.80 19.16
C GLY A 240 21.13 -14.00 18.15
N ILE A 241 19.91 -14.49 17.88
CA ILE A 241 18.92 -13.83 17.03
C ILE A 241 17.59 -13.86 17.78
N TYR A 242 17.08 -12.67 18.12
CA TYR A 242 15.91 -12.52 18.97
C TYR A 242 14.80 -11.79 18.24
N LEU A 243 13.60 -12.37 18.27
CA LEU A 243 12.40 -11.74 17.78
C LEU A 243 11.75 -10.95 18.94
N GLU A 244 11.70 -9.64 18.80
CA GLU A 244 11.04 -8.76 19.77
C GLU A 244 9.54 -8.68 19.49
N SER A 245 9.16 -8.37 18.26
CA SER A 245 7.76 -8.36 17.84
C SER A 245 7.63 -8.83 16.41
N LYS A 246 6.70 -9.74 16.17
CA LYS A 246 6.34 -10.16 14.82
C LYS A 246 5.42 -9.11 14.20
N GLY A 247 5.84 -8.57 13.07
CA GLY A 247 5.11 -7.60 12.28
C GLY A 247 3.95 -8.21 11.50
N HIS A 248 3.09 -7.33 11.00
CA HIS A 248 1.94 -7.63 10.14
C HIS A 248 1.88 -6.60 9.00
N ALA A 249 0.86 -6.63 8.15
CA ALA A 249 0.78 -5.77 6.95
C ALA A 249 0.93 -4.25 7.16
N MET A 250 0.92 -3.74 8.40
CA MET A 250 1.10 -2.32 8.76
C MET A 250 2.19 -2.08 9.82
N GLU A 251 2.81 -3.14 10.33
CA GLU A 251 3.78 -3.07 11.42
C GLU A 251 5.03 -3.85 11.03
N ASP A 252 6.19 -3.24 11.19
CA ASP A 252 7.46 -3.92 10.95
C ASP A 252 7.68 -5.02 11.98
N THR A 253 8.31 -6.10 11.53
CA THR A 253 8.94 -7.07 12.40
C THR A 253 10.17 -6.44 13.03
N LEU A 254 10.21 -6.46 14.37
CA LEU A 254 11.35 -6.01 15.15
C LEU A 254 12.12 -7.24 15.64
N ALA A 255 13.37 -7.31 15.25
CA ALA A 255 14.31 -8.30 15.73
C ALA A 255 15.61 -7.61 16.11
N TYR A 256 16.41 -8.27 16.94
CA TYR A 256 17.77 -7.85 17.19
C TYR A 256 18.71 -9.04 17.20
N ILE A 257 19.96 -8.80 16.83
CA ILE A 257 21.02 -9.79 16.94
C ILE A 257 22.02 -9.34 17.98
N THR A 258 22.60 -10.30 18.68
CA THR A 258 23.74 -10.09 19.58
C THR A 258 25.01 -10.64 18.94
N TYR A 259 26.13 -10.00 19.20
CA TYR A 259 27.44 -10.42 18.71
C TYR A 259 28.54 -10.09 19.71
N GLY A 260 29.69 -10.75 19.55
CA GLY A 260 30.83 -10.65 20.47
C GLY A 260 30.81 -11.71 21.58
N GLU A 261 31.99 -11.98 22.16
CA GLU A 261 32.20 -13.08 23.11
C GLU A 261 31.30 -13.00 24.37
N ASN A 262 30.83 -11.80 24.73
CA ASN A 262 29.98 -11.57 25.89
C ASN A 262 28.62 -10.92 25.54
N GLU A 263 28.18 -10.99 24.27
CA GLU A 263 26.94 -10.36 23.80
C GLU A 263 26.89 -8.84 24.07
N ASP A 264 28.06 -8.19 24.05
CA ASP A 264 28.21 -6.76 24.33
C ASP A 264 27.81 -5.88 23.14
N GLY A 265 27.77 -6.45 21.94
CA GLY A 265 27.24 -5.81 20.74
C GLY A 265 25.81 -6.25 20.41
N TRP A 266 24.98 -5.29 20.01
CA TRP A 266 23.66 -5.57 19.43
C TRP A 266 23.38 -4.73 18.17
N LEU A 267 22.50 -5.24 17.33
CA LEU A 267 22.05 -4.64 16.07
C LEU A 267 20.54 -4.82 15.97
N TYR A 268 19.80 -3.73 15.80
CA TYR A 268 18.37 -3.80 15.50
C TYR A 268 18.14 -4.05 14.01
N LEU A 269 17.15 -4.90 13.77
CA LEU A 269 16.58 -5.21 12.48
C LEU A 269 15.11 -4.80 12.51
N ILE A 270 14.76 -3.87 11.64
CA ILE A 270 13.39 -3.43 11.39
C ILE A 270 13.08 -3.96 10.00
N LEU A 271 12.12 -4.86 9.88
CA LEU A 271 11.87 -5.57 8.62
C LEU A 271 10.38 -5.52 8.30
N SER A 272 10.04 -5.05 7.10
CA SER A 272 8.65 -5.07 6.66
C SER A 272 8.15 -6.52 6.55
N ALA A 273 7.01 -6.78 7.19
CA ALA A 273 6.31 -8.07 7.09
C ALA A 273 5.55 -8.24 5.76
N GLU A 274 5.58 -7.21 4.89
CA GLU A 274 4.99 -7.30 3.56
C GLU A 274 5.61 -8.47 2.78
N ARG A 275 4.74 -9.28 2.17
CA ARG A 275 5.11 -10.41 1.30
C ARG A 275 5.97 -11.48 1.99
N GLY A 276 6.00 -11.52 3.33
CA GLY A 276 6.81 -12.48 4.10
C GLY A 276 8.32 -12.21 4.03
N GLY A 277 8.73 -11.00 3.60
CA GLY A 277 10.13 -10.69 3.39
C GLY A 277 10.98 -10.71 4.67
N ASP A 278 10.38 -10.35 5.81
CA ASP A 278 10.99 -10.46 7.14
C ASP A 278 11.31 -11.91 7.53
N GLU A 279 10.43 -12.86 7.20
CA GLU A 279 10.63 -14.28 7.45
C GLU A 279 11.78 -14.83 6.61
N ASP A 280 11.83 -14.47 5.34
CA ASP A 280 12.91 -14.86 4.44
C ASP A 280 14.25 -14.31 4.92
N PHE A 281 14.28 -13.06 5.37
CA PHE A 281 15.46 -12.41 5.93
C PHE A 281 15.96 -13.13 7.19
N LEU A 282 15.08 -13.32 8.18
CA LEU A 282 15.43 -13.97 9.44
C LEU A 282 15.79 -15.46 9.24
N SER A 283 15.10 -16.15 8.33
CA SER A 283 15.39 -17.54 7.97
C SER A 283 16.72 -17.68 7.22
N TYR A 284 17.07 -16.73 6.36
CA TYR A 284 18.39 -16.70 5.74
C TYR A 284 19.48 -16.52 6.79
N LEU A 285 19.29 -15.56 7.69
CA LEU A 285 20.22 -15.26 8.76
C LEU A 285 20.43 -16.47 9.69
N ALA A 286 19.36 -17.08 10.18
CA ALA A 286 19.40 -18.28 11.02
C ALA A 286 20.14 -19.44 10.35
N ARG A 287 19.87 -19.69 9.05
CA ARG A 287 20.58 -20.73 8.29
C ARG A 287 22.07 -20.43 8.14
N ARG A 288 22.44 -19.16 8.02
CA ARG A 288 23.82 -18.74 7.78
C ARG A 288 24.67 -18.78 9.06
N THR A 289 24.08 -18.47 10.20
CA THR A 289 24.74 -18.53 11.52
C THR A 289 24.65 -19.91 12.18
N GLY A 290 23.65 -20.72 11.78
CA GLY A 290 23.34 -21.99 12.45
C GLY A 290 22.59 -21.82 13.78
N LEU A 291 22.11 -20.61 14.07
CA LEU A 291 21.35 -20.29 15.27
C LEU A 291 19.85 -20.42 15.03
N SER A 292 19.10 -20.65 16.10
CA SER A 292 17.63 -20.62 16.07
C SER A 292 17.12 -19.23 16.42
N LEU A 293 15.97 -18.87 15.86
CA LEU A 293 15.23 -17.68 16.27
C LEU A 293 14.60 -17.92 17.65
N THR A 294 14.83 -17.02 18.60
CA THR A 294 14.24 -17.10 19.94
C THR A 294 13.38 -15.88 20.23
N ASP A 295 12.38 -16.02 21.09
CA ASP A 295 11.66 -14.87 21.64
C ASP A 295 12.53 -14.09 22.66
N GLN A 296 12.02 -12.96 23.16
CA GLN A 296 12.72 -12.16 24.18
C GLN A 296 13.02 -12.91 25.49
N ASN A 297 12.37 -14.05 25.74
CA ASN A 297 12.57 -14.88 26.92
C ASN A 297 13.55 -16.05 26.67
N GLY A 298 14.13 -16.14 25.46
CA GLY A 298 15.02 -17.22 25.05
C GLY A 298 14.30 -18.53 24.71
N ALA A 299 12.98 -18.52 24.55
CA ALA A 299 12.24 -19.68 24.07
C ALA A 299 12.38 -19.79 22.53
N PRO A 300 12.64 -20.99 21.99
CA PRO A 300 12.70 -21.19 20.55
C PRO A 300 11.32 -20.98 19.92
N LEU A 301 11.31 -20.32 18.75
CA LEU A 301 10.13 -20.07 17.92
C LEU A 301 9.97 -21.11 16.80
#